data_AF-A0A250I9H0-F1
#
_entry.id   AF-A0A250I9H0-F1
#
_cell.length_a   1.000
_cell.length_b   1.000
_cell.length_c   1.000
_cell.angle_alpha   90.00
_cell.angle_beta   90.00
_cell.angle_gamma   90.00
#
_symmetry.space_group_name_H-M   'P 1'
#
loop_
_entity.id
_entity.type
_entity.pdbx_description
1 polymer ?
#
loop_
_entity_poly.entity_id
_entity_poly.type
_entity_poly.pdbx_seq_one_letter_code
_entity_poly.pdbx_strand_id
1 'polypeptide(L)'
;MNPYAPASLSSMLGIKSGSKVSVINPPRGFVQKLNPLPEGVEFLITAQTGLDVILFFTQDTHELVQRLPALSRAMTLQGGIWVCWPSGEGIKTALSEDFIRQAALDIGMVDNKLCLIDSTWTGLRLVRRPRGRLDKPDHRKRAPTAQA
;
A
#
# COMPACT_ATOMS: atom_id res chain seq x y z
N MET A 1 -6.67 -27.13 8.05
CA MET A 1 -6.71 -25.84 7.33
C MET A 1 -7.06 -26.12 5.88
N ASN A 2 -8.10 -25.49 5.34
CA ASN A 2 -8.58 -25.72 3.99
C ASN A 2 -7.75 -24.89 2.99
N PRO A 3 -6.93 -25.48 2.10
CA PRO A 3 -6.06 -24.75 1.18
C PRO A 3 -6.82 -24.03 0.05
N TYR A 4 -8.16 -24.14 0.01
CA TYR A 4 -9.03 -23.58 -1.03
C TYR A 4 -9.95 -22.45 -0.55
N ALA A 5 -9.84 -22.01 0.71
CA ALA A 5 -10.58 -20.83 1.14
C ALA A 5 -9.98 -19.58 0.48
N PRO A 6 -10.79 -18.68 -0.11
CA PRO A 6 -10.28 -17.41 -0.61
C PRO A 6 -9.53 -16.71 0.53
N ALA A 7 -8.34 -16.20 0.24
CA ALA A 7 -7.52 -15.55 1.26
C ALA A 7 -8.33 -14.44 1.93
N SER A 8 -8.35 -14.42 3.27
CA SER A 8 -8.98 -13.32 4.00
C SER A 8 -8.34 -11.99 3.60
N LEU A 9 -9.10 -10.90 3.68
CA LEU A 9 -8.57 -9.55 3.39
C LEU A 9 -7.33 -9.25 4.24
N SER A 10 -7.34 -9.65 5.52
CA SER A 10 -6.16 -9.55 6.40
C SER A 10 -4.92 -10.25 5.84
N SER A 11 -5.08 -11.47 5.31
CA SER A 11 -3.99 -12.24 4.69
C SER A 11 -3.49 -11.59 3.40
N MET A 12 -4.39 -11.12 2.54
CA MET A 12 -4.02 -10.42 1.30
C MET A 12 -3.24 -9.14 1.57
N LEU A 13 -3.63 -8.39 2.61
CA LEU A 13 -2.93 -7.18 3.07
C LEU A 13 -1.60 -7.48 3.79
N GLY A 14 -1.27 -8.76 4.00
CA GLY A 14 -0.02 -9.19 4.63
C GLY A 14 -0.02 -9.04 6.15
N ILE A 15 -1.19 -8.94 6.79
CA ILE A 15 -1.33 -8.98 8.24
C ILE A 15 -1.09 -10.42 8.70
N LYS A 16 -0.10 -10.59 9.57
CA LYS A 16 0.34 -11.87 10.12
C LYS A 16 0.17 -11.87 11.64
N SER A 17 0.34 -13.04 12.27
CA SER A 17 0.37 -13.12 13.73
C SER A 17 1.44 -12.17 14.31
N GLY A 18 1.10 -11.49 15.40
CA GLY A 18 1.99 -10.50 16.04
C GLY A 18 2.17 -9.19 15.28
N SER A 19 1.47 -8.97 14.15
CA SER A 19 1.68 -7.75 13.36
C SER A 19 1.18 -6.51 14.08
N LYS A 20 1.99 -5.45 14.04
CA LYS A 20 1.59 -4.11 14.45
C LYS A 20 1.01 -3.36 13.26
N VAL A 21 -0.29 -3.07 13.32
CA VAL A 21 -1.07 -2.51 12.22
C VAL A 21 -1.53 -1.10 12.55
N SER A 22 -1.35 -0.16 11.63
CA SER A 22 -1.99 1.15 11.72
C SER A 22 -2.93 1.35 10.54
N VAL A 23 -4.13 1.88 10.81
CA VAL A 23 -5.15 2.15 9.80
C VAL A 23 -5.50 3.63 9.86
N ILE A 24 -5.12 4.37 8.83
CA ILE A 24 -5.20 5.82 8.77
C ILE A 24 -6.34 6.21 7.83
N ASN A 25 -7.25 7.05 8.32
CA ASN A 25 -8.46 7.50 7.65
C ASN A 25 -9.37 6.36 7.09
N PRO A 26 -9.59 5.25 7.82
CA PRO A 26 -10.36 4.14 7.27
C PRO A 26 -11.79 4.55 6.89
N PRO A 27 -12.35 4.00 5.80
CA PRO A 27 -13.79 4.11 5.57
C PRO A 27 -14.54 3.41 6.70
N ARG A 28 -15.76 3.87 6.98
CA ARG A 28 -16.59 3.34 8.07
C ARG A 28 -16.72 1.82 7.95
N GLY A 29 -16.44 1.11 9.04
CA GLY A 29 -16.56 -0.35 9.10
C GLY A 29 -15.38 -1.13 8.52
N PHE A 30 -14.32 -0.47 8.02
CA PHE A 30 -13.21 -1.17 7.37
C PHE A 30 -12.45 -2.11 8.31
N VAL A 31 -12.20 -1.69 9.56
CA VAL A 31 -11.46 -2.52 10.53
C VAL A 31 -12.20 -3.84 10.77
N GLN A 32 -13.54 -3.83 10.78
CA GLN A 32 -14.35 -5.04 10.90
C GLN A 32 -14.20 -5.99 9.69
N LYS A 33 -13.96 -5.45 8.49
CA LYS A 33 -13.70 -6.25 7.27
C LYS A 33 -12.36 -7.01 7.32
N LEU A 34 -11.46 -6.65 8.23
CA LEU A 34 -10.20 -7.37 8.42
C LEU A 34 -10.37 -8.70 9.18
N ASN A 35 -11.54 -8.95 9.76
CA ASN A 35 -11.80 -10.20 10.46
C ASN A 35 -11.96 -11.39 9.48
N PRO A 36 -11.47 -12.59 9.84
CA PRO A 36 -10.72 -12.90 11.06
C PRO A 36 -9.27 -12.37 11.02
N LEU A 37 -8.78 -11.94 12.18
CA LEU A 37 -7.39 -11.52 12.37
C LEU A 37 -6.55 -12.68 12.91
N PRO A 38 -5.29 -12.82 12.47
CA PRO A 38 -4.32 -13.69 13.12
C PRO A 38 -4.12 -13.35 14.61
N GLU A 39 -3.66 -14.32 15.38
CA GLU A 39 -3.39 -14.14 16.80
C GLU A 39 -2.34 -13.05 17.07
N GLY A 40 -2.55 -12.24 18.11
CA GLY A 40 -1.59 -11.23 18.54
C GLY A 40 -1.45 -10.01 17.62
N VAL A 41 -2.38 -9.77 16.70
CA VAL A 41 -2.41 -8.52 15.92
C VAL A 41 -2.76 -7.35 16.83
N GLU A 42 -1.96 -6.28 16.77
CA GLU A 42 -2.14 -5.06 17.54
C GLU A 42 -2.49 -3.90 16.60
N PHE A 43 -3.58 -3.18 16.86
CA PHE A 43 -3.89 -1.93 16.15
C PHE A 43 -3.34 -0.73 16.92
N LEU A 44 -2.46 0.04 16.27
CA LEU A 44 -1.79 1.19 16.86
C LEU A 44 -2.16 2.48 16.11
N ILE A 45 -2.72 3.43 16.85
CA ILE A 45 -3.15 4.74 16.31
C ILE A 45 -2.02 5.77 16.40
N THR A 46 -1.21 5.72 17.46
CA THR A 46 -0.22 6.75 17.80
C THR A 46 1.24 6.31 17.65
N ALA A 47 1.47 5.08 17.14
CA ALA A 47 2.82 4.55 16.99
C ALA A 47 3.63 5.38 16.00
N GLN A 48 4.81 5.84 16.44
CA GLN A 48 5.73 6.62 15.61
C GLN A 48 6.68 5.73 14.80
N THR A 49 6.91 4.49 15.26
CA THR A 49 7.80 3.50 14.62
C THR A 49 7.35 2.07 14.93
N GLY A 50 7.84 1.10 14.16
CA GLY A 50 7.65 -0.32 14.46
C GLY A 50 6.38 -0.93 13.86
N LEU A 51 5.81 -0.30 12.83
CA LEU A 51 4.59 -0.79 12.16
C LEU A 51 4.94 -1.77 11.04
N ASP A 52 4.32 -2.94 11.06
CA ASP A 52 4.49 -3.98 10.02
C ASP A 52 3.56 -3.74 8.83
N VAL A 53 2.36 -3.26 9.09
CA VAL A 53 1.36 -2.93 8.07
C VAL A 53 0.77 -1.57 8.36
N ILE A 54 0.89 -0.64 7.41
CA ILE A 54 0.23 0.66 7.45
C ILE A 54 -0.81 0.66 6.33
N LEU A 55 -2.08 0.86 6.66
CA LEU A 55 -3.17 1.02 5.68
C LEU A 55 -3.55 2.50 5.66
N PHE A 56 -3.13 3.22 4.63
CA PHE A 56 -3.34 4.66 4.51
C PHE A 56 -4.37 4.95 3.42
N PHE A 57 -5.57 5.33 3.86
CA PHE A 57 -6.66 5.72 2.97
C PHE A 57 -6.61 7.21 2.68
N THR A 58 -6.61 7.57 1.40
CA THR A 58 -6.65 8.98 0.99
C THR A 58 -7.27 9.12 -0.39
N GLN A 59 -7.81 10.31 -0.65
CA GLN A 59 -8.31 10.75 -1.95
C GLN A 59 -7.52 11.97 -2.48
N ASP A 60 -6.57 12.46 -1.67
CA ASP A 60 -5.86 13.70 -1.90
C ASP A 60 -4.38 13.43 -2.25
N THR A 61 -4.01 13.88 -3.45
CA THR A 61 -2.63 13.81 -3.95
C THR A 61 -1.63 14.54 -3.06
N HIS A 62 -2.03 15.69 -2.49
CA HIS A 62 -1.18 16.50 -1.63
C HIS A 62 -1.00 15.82 -0.26
N GLU A 63 -2.09 15.29 0.33
CA GLU A 63 -2.00 14.51 1.57
C GLU A 63 -1.06 13.32 1.40
N LEU A 64 -1.15 12.60 0.27
CA LEU A 64 -0.26 11.49 -0.04
C LEU A 64 1.21 11.90 -0.03
N VAL A 65 1.57 12.93 -0.82
CA VAL A 65 2.96 13.39 -0.93
C VAL A 65 3.50 13.88 0.42
N GLN A 66 2.67 14.55 1.23
CA GLN A 66 3.08 15.05 2.54
C GLN A 66 3.27 13.93 3.58
N ARG A 67 2.38 12.94 3.62
CA ARG A 67 2.34 11.91 4.69
C ARG A 67 3.28 10.75 4.40
N LEU A 68 3.43 10.36 3.13
CA LEU A 68 4.15 9.15 2.75
C LEU A 68 5.59 9.07 3.30
N PRO A 69 6.41 10.16 3.32
CA PRO A 69 7.74 10.13 3.94
C PRO A 69 7.71 9.76 5.44
N ALA A 70 6.74 10.28 6.19
CA ALA A 70 6.61 9.99 7.62
C ALA A 70 6.16 8.54 7.86
N LEU A 71 5.21 8.06 7.07
CA LEU A 71 4.75 6.67 7.12
C LEU A 71 5.90 5.69 6.79
N SER A 72 6.73 6.03 5.81
CA SER A 72 7.92 5.23 5.45
C SER A 72 8.92 5.12 6.59
N ARG A 73 9.08 6.16 7.42
CA ARG A 73 9.93 6.13 8.63
C ARG A 73 9.30 5.29 9.75
N ALA A 74 7.98 5.34 9.90
CA ALA A 74 7.28 4.58 10.93
C ALA A 74 7.26 3.06 10.69
N MET A 75 7.41 2.64 9.44
CA MET A 75 7.38 1.25 9.02
C MET A 75 8.66 0.46 9.38
N THR A 76 8.51 -0.79 9.81
CA THR A 76 9.63 -1.72 10.02
C THR A 76 10.40 -2.02 8.73
N LEU A 77 11.62 -2.56 8.83
CA LEU A 77 12.45 -2.89 7.65
C LEU A 77 11.75 -3.83 6.65
N GLN A 78 10.95 -4.76 7.17
CA GLN A 78 10.21 -5.77 6.40
C GLN A 78 8.73 -5.43 6.21
N GLY A 79 8.28 -4.29 6.75
CA GLY A 79 6.89 -3.87 6.70
C GLY A 79 6.44 -3.42 5.32
N GLY A 80 5.17 -3.01 5.23
CA GLY A 80 4.62 -2.40 4.01
C GLY A 80 3.60 -1.32 4.32
N ILE A 81 3.53 -0.32 3.43
CA ILE A 81 2.45 0.66 3.40
C ILE A 81 1.52 0.30 2.26
N TRP A 82 0.24 0.10 2.54
CA TRP A 82 -0.80 0.11 1.54
C TRP A 82 -1.34 1.53 1.41
N VAL A 83 -1.13 2.14 0.25
CA VAL A 83 -1.85 3.36 -0.10
C VAL A 83 -3.16 2.93 -0.73
N CYS A 84 -4.26 3.30 -0.09
CA CYS A 84 -5.61 2.93 -0.48
C CYS A 84 -6.32 4.16 -1.04
N TRP A 85 -6.71 4.11 -2.31
CA TRP A 85 -7.44 5.19 -2.97
C TRP A 85 -8.74 4.64 -3.58
N PRO A 86 -9.76 5.48 -3.76
CA PRO A 86 -11.00 5.02 -4.34
C PRO A 86 -10.81 4.89 -5.85
N SER A 87 -11.19 3.74 -6.41
CA SER A 87 -11.04 3.41 -7.82
C SER A 87 -12.24 2.66 -8.40
N GLY A 88 -13.33 2.60 -7.64
CA GLY A 88 -14.60 2.03 -8.09
C GLY A 88 -15.20 2.76 -9.29
N GLU A 89 -16.07 2.07 -10.01
CA GLU A 89 -16.77 2.61 -11.18
C GLU A 89 -17.53 3.91 -10.84
N GLY A 90 -17.45 4.91 -11.72
CA GLY A 90 -18.11 6.20 -11.54
C GLY A 90 -17.47 7.14 -10.50
N ILE A 91 -16.41 6.72 -9.80
CA ILE A 91 -15.70 7.58 -8.84
C ILE A 91 -14.68 8.44 -9.57
N LYS A 92 -14.79 9.77 -9.41
CA LYS A 92 -13.76 10.72 -9.82
C LYS A 92 -12.72 10.84 -8.72
N THR A 93 -11.49 10.42 -9.00
CA THR A 93 -10.34 10.54 -8.11
C THR A 93 -9.18 11.20 -8.85
N ALA A 94 -8.39 12.02 -8.16
CA ALA A 94 -7.14 12.55 -8.68
C ALA A 94 -5.97 11.58 -8.49
N LEU A 95 -6.13 10.57 -7.62
CA LEU A 95 -5.11 9.55 -7.36
C LEU A 95 -5.22 8.42 -8.39
N SER A 96 -4.08 8.08 -8.98
CA SER A 96 -3.90 6.92 -9.85
C SER A 96 -2.78 6.03 -9.33
N GLU A 97 -2.74 4.76 -9.78
CA GLU A 97 -1.64 3.85 -9.47
C GLU A 97 -0.28 4.45 -9.85
N ASP A 98 -0.18 5.06 -11.03
CA ASP A 98 1.06 5.67 -11.52
C ASP A 98 1.50 6.88 -10.69
N PHE A 99 0.55 7.70 -10.22
CA PHE A 99 0.87 8.80 -9.31
C PHE A 99 1.43 8.28 -7.99
N ILE A 100 0.81 7.25 -7.42
CA ILE A 100 1.26 6.65 -6.16
C ILE A 100 2.64 6.01 -6.34
N ARG A 101 2.86 5.31 -7.46
CA ARG A 101 4.17 4.74 -7.79
C ARG A 101 5.25 5.81 -7.92
N GLN A 102 4.94 6.93 -8.59
CA GLN A 102 5.89 8.05 -8.71
C GLN A 102 6.22 8.65 -7.34
N ALA A 103 5.21 8.95 -6.52
CA ALA A 103 5.41 9.47 -5.17
C ALA A 103 6.23 8.51 -4.27
N ALA A 104 6.05 7.20 -4.45
CA ALA A 104 6.85 6.19 -3.75
C ALA A 104 8.31 6.18 -4.22
N LEU A 105 8.55 6.25 -5.53
CA LEU A 105 9.89 6.26 -6.12
C LEU A 105 10.69 7.50 -5.67
N ASP A 106 10.04 8.66 -5.57
CA ASP A 106 10.66 9.92 -5.13
C ASP A 106 11.25 9.82 -3.71
N ILE A 107 10.74 8.90 -2.89
CA ILE A 107 11.23 8.61 -1.54
C ILE A 107 11.99 7.28 -1.42
N GLY A 108 12.36 6.67 -2.54
CA GLY A 108 13.15 5.43 -2.59
C GLY A 108 12.39 4.16 -2.22
N MET A 109 11.05 4.19 -2.27
CA MET A 109 10.19 3.03 -2.13
C MET A 109 9.80 2.44 -3.50
N VAL A 110 9.36 1.19 -3.49
CA VAL A 110 8.87 0.49 -4.69
C VAL A 110 7.56 -0.22 -4.38
N ASP A 111 6.68 -0.34 -5.36
CA ASP A 111 5.49 -1.19 -5.24
C ASP A 111 5.83 -2.67 -5.45
N ASN A 112 5.07 -3.56 -4.81
CA ASN A 112 5.22 -4.99 -5.03
C ASN A 112 3.91 -5.78 -5.13
N LYS A 113 2.78 -5.20 -4.73
CA LYS A 113 1.46 -5.82 -4.81
C LYS A 113 0.39 -4.76 -5.03
N LEU A 114 -0.64 -5.13 -5.77
CA LEU A 114 -1.88 -4.39 -5.93
C LEU A 114 -3.03 -5.30 -5.45
N CYS A 115 -4.04 -4.74 -4.78
CA CYS A 115 -5.18 -5.49 -4.27
C CYS A 115 -6.46 -4.65 -4.33
N LEU A 116 -7.53 -5.22 -4.90
CA LEU A 116 -8.87 -4.68 -4.76
C LEU A 116 -9.38 -4.99 -3.35
N ILE A 117 -9.60 -3.96 -2.54
CA ILE A 117 -10.04 -4.10 -1.14
C ILE A 117 -11.54 -4.38 -1.09
N ASP A 118 -12.30 -3.62 -1.87
CA ASP A 118 -13.72 -3.82 -2.14
C ASP A 118 -14.08 -3.12 -3.46
N SER A 119 -15.38 -3.01 -3.77
CA SER A 119 -15.87 -2.33 -4.99
C SER A 119 -15.47 -0.86 -5.10
N THR A 120 -15.03 -0.23 -4.00
CA THR A 120 -14.73 1.19 -3.92
C THR A 120 -13.23 1.44 -3.86
N TRP A 121 -12.49 0.64 -3.10
CA TRP A 121 -11.08 0.91 -2.77
C TRP A 121 -10.13 -0.09 -3.40
N THR A 122 -9.05 0.44 -3.98
CA THR A 122 -7.86 -0.34 -4.36
C THR A 122 -6.69 0.07 -3.49
N GLY A 123 -5.85 -0.90 -3.13
CA GLY A 123 -4.62 -0.70 -2.40
C GLY A 123 -3.39 -1.06 -3.25
N LEU A 124 -2.35 -0.22 -3.18
CA LEU A 124 -1.01 -0.50 -3.72
C LEU A 124 -0.03 -0.61 -2.55
N ARG A 125 0.66 -1.74 -2.46
CA ARG A 125 1.62 -2.02 -1.40
C ARG A 125 3.00 -1.52 -1.78
N LEU A 126 3.49 -0.57 -1.00
CA LEU A 126 4.81 0.02 -1.07
C LEU A 126 5.74 -0.59 -0.02
N VAL A 127 6.97 -0.89 -0.43
CA VAL A 127 8.03 -1.43 0.42
C VAL A 127 9.34 -0.69 0.21
N ARG A 128 10.26 -0.84 1.15
CA ARG A 128 11.65 -0.45 0.93
C ARG A 128 12.24 -1.30 -0.20
N ARG A 129 13.06 -0.68 -1.05
CA ARG A 129 13.76 -1.39 -2.14
C ARG A 129 14.64 -2.49 -1.54
N PRO A 130 14.51 -3.76 -1.97
CA PRO A 130 15.42 -4.81 -1.55
C PRO A 130 16.86 -4.45 -1.96
N ARG A 131 17.81 -4.55 -1.04
CA ARG A 131 19.24 -4.37 -1.37
C ARG A 131 19.65 -5.48 -2.35
N GLY A 132 20.21 -5.12 -3.51
CA GLY A 132 20.76 -6.07 -4.48
C GLY A 132 19.91 -6.36 -5.73
N ARG A 133 18.73 -5.73 -5.89
CA ARG A 133 17.98 -5.82 -7.15
C ARG A 133 18.47 -4.71 -8.10
N LEU A 134 19.18 -5.08 -9.16
CA LEU A 134 19.44 -4.18 -10.30
C LEU A 134 18.10 -3.72 -10.89
N ASP A 135 18.00 -2.45 -11.23
CA ASP A 135 16.79 -1.91 -11.84
C ASP A 135 16.52 -2.63 -13.15
N LYS A 136 15.26 -3.08 -13.34
CA LYS A 136 14.83 -3.46 -14.69
C LYS A 136 14.85 -2.18 -15.53
N PRO A 137 15.41 -2.21 -16.75
CA PRO A 137 15.45 -1.04 -17.61
C PRO A 137 14.04 -0.50 -17.79
N ASP A 138 13.89 0.80 -17.56
CA ASP A 138 12.62 1.50 -17.68
C ASP A 138 12.08 1.35 -19.12
N HIS A 139 10.95 0.67 -19.27
CA HIS A 139 10.31 0.49 -20.57
C HIS A 139 9.82 1.82 -21.18
N ARG A 140 9.83 2.93 -20.43
CA ARG A 140 9.45 4.27 -20.91
C ARG A 140 10.54 5.01 -21.69
N LYS A 141 11.77 4.48 -21.77
CA LYS A 141 12.82 5.04 -22.65
C LYS A 141 12.97 4.24 -23.95
N ARG A 142 11.92 4.19 -24.78
CA ARG A 142 12.10 4.02 -26.23
C ARG A 142 11.96 5.39 -26.87
N ALA A 143 13.08 6.02 -27.21
CA ALA A 143 13.09 7.16 -28.09
C ALA A 143 12.46 6.75 -29.42
N PRO A 144 11.57 7.55 -30.03
CA PRO A 144 11.22 7.33 -31.42
C PRO A 144 12.46 7.61 -32.26
N THR A 145 12.89 6.57 -32.97
CA THR A 145 13.88 6.61 -34.04
C THR A 145 13.52 7.70 -35.03
N ALA A 146 14.49 8.56 -35.31
CA ALA A 146 14.42 9.52 -36.41
C ALA A 146 14.14 8.80 -37.75
N GLN A 147 13.18 9.33 -38.50
CA GLN A 147 13.04 9.16 -39.95
C GLN A 147 12.65 10.55 -40.45
N ALA A 148 13.58 11.30 -41.06
CA ALA A 148 14.04 11.26 -42.45
C ALA A 148 13.43 12.46 -43.19
#